data_AF-A0A9D0ZGF4-F1
#
_entry.id   AF-A0A9D0ZGF4-F1
#
_cell.length_a   1.000
_cell.length_b   1.000
_cell.length_c   1.000
_cell.angle_alpha   90.00
_cell.angle_beta   90.00
_cell.angle_gamma   90.00
#
_symmetry.space_group_name_H-M   'P 1'
#
loop_
_entity.id
_entity.type
_entity.pdbx_description
1 polymer ?
#
loop_
_entity_poly.entity_id
_entity_poly.type
_entity_poly.pdbx_seq_one_letter_code
_entity_poly.pdbx_strand_id
1 'polypeptide(L)'
;MNKKKLLCIAATLVLVAVLSVGVTLAAFKASVETINTLTFGNVHVDLIDVYTKPEKGVVPGQTVEKIVSAKNTGSNTQYVRLRLTKSWWEGGQERRDLDPSYIELNFVNPDKWVLGEDGYYYYQLPLTAGQTAENLIESFSLPKNWDMEGYTGLDGHIDAFAEAVQYENFKPQLNAQGQIVGWNDIAIENAVDRVPQQGEIQGDTGTSVIYQHGAEKFVTLPDEDLFKGFKGLMPGDTRTQAIHIGNEDEKRSFIYLYALQAGEDAFESAEERAISDELMQLLTVTISNEKDHSIIYSGKLYGEDESFSMYGEAQAICLGGFAQGESADLKVELQVPAELNNRYADAVGKIKWIFTCSQEDPSVEPTEPTTQPAEPPKAPDIVTTGDIYSVPALAAAAVTTAAALAITVLLLKRRKKNSVSE
;
A
#
# COMPACT_ATOMS: atom_id res chain seq x y z
N MET A 1 -32.89 -49.47 43.30
CA MET A 1 -32.15 -49.12 42.06
C MET A 1 -30.69 -49.52 42.22
N ASN A 2 -30.10 -50.23 41.24
CA ASN A 2 -28.76 -50.81 41.37
C ASN A 2 -27.70 -49.70 41.49
N LYS A 3 -26.71 -49.82 42.39
CA LYS A 3 -25.70 -48.76 42.67
C LYS A 3 -24.98 -48.25 41.41
N LYS A 4 -24.82 -49.12 40.40
CA LYS A 4 -24.25 -48.80 39.08
C LYS A 4 -25.18 -47.92 38.22
N LYS A 5 -26.50 -48.10 38.33
CA LYS A 5 -27.52 -47.31 37.60
C LYS A 5 -27.67 -45.89 38.16
N LEU A 6 -27.59 -45.73 39.50
CA LEU A 6 -27.63 -44.41 40.14
C LEU A 6 -26.39 -43.56 39.78
N LEU A 7 -25.21 -44.20 39.68
CA LEU A 7 -23.95 -43.54 39.30
C LEU A 7 -23.96 -43.08 37.84
N CYS A 8 -24.54 -43.88 36.93
CA CYS A 8 -24.67 -43.50 35.52
C CYS A 8 -25.65 -42.33 35.34
N ILE A 9 -26.78 -42.32 36.07
CA ILE A 9 -27.77 -41.22 35.97
C ILE A 9 -27.18 -39.92 36.50
N ALA A 10 -26.43 -39.94 37.62
CA ALA A 10 -25.75 -38.75 38.14
C ALA A 10 -24.62 -38.25 37.22
N ALA A 11 -23.82 -39.16 36.63
CA ALA A 11 -22.81 -38.79 35.65
C ALA A 11 -23.41 -38.19 34.36
N THR A 12 -24.56 -38.69 33.93
CA THR A 12 -25.27 -38.17 32.75
C THR A 12 -25.90 -36.81 33.02
N LEU A 13 -26.47 -36.58 34.21
CA LEU A 13 -27.01 -35.27 34.62
C LEU A 13 -25.92 -34.21 34.76
N VAL A 14 -24.71 -34.57 35.20
CA VAL A 14 -23.55 -33.66 35.23
C VAL A 14 -23.01 -33.40 33.82
N LEU A 15 -22.99 -34.40 32.93
CA LEU A 15 -22.61 -34.20 31.52
C LEU A 15 -23.63 -33.33 30.76
N VAL A 16 -24.93 -33.51 31.01
CA VAL A 16 -25.99 -32.66 30.45
C VAL A 16 -25.92 -31.26 31.05
N ALA A 17 -25.59 -31.12 32.35
CA ALA A 17 -25.37 -29.81 32.97
C ALA A 17 -24.14 -29.08 32.41
N VAL A 18 -23.03 -29.79 32.15
CA VAL A 18 -21.81 -29.24 31.52
C VAL A 18 -22.03 -28.92 30.04
N LEU A 19 -22.86 -29.68 29.32
CA LEU A 19 -23.26 -29.37 27.95
C LEU A 19 -24.30 -28.23 27.88
N SER A 20 -25.16 -28.07 28.90
CA SER A 20 -26.09 -26.93 29.00
C SER A 20 -25.43 -25.64 29.51
N VAL A 21 -24.30 -25.74 30.21
CA VAL A 21 -23.43 -24.60 30.56
C VAL A 21 -22.45 -24.28 29.40
N GLY A 22 -22.45 -25.08 28.33
CA GLY A 22 -21.78 -24.77 27.06
C GLY A 22 -22.62 -23.93 26.09
N VAL A 23 -23.81 -23.48 26.48
CA VAL A 23 -24.66 -22.55 25.69
C VAL A 23 -24.81 -21.19 26.41
N THR A 24 -23.85 -20.83 27.27
CA THR A 24 -23.73 -19.45 27.74
C THR A 24 -23.11 -18.59 26.65
N LEU A 25 -23.96 -17.89 25.92
CA LEU A 25 -23.70 -16.57 25.34
C LEU A 25 -22.42 -16.42 24.48
N ALA A 26 -22.08 -17.41 23.66
CA ALA A 26 -21.23 -17.12 22.52
C ALA A 26 -22.07 -16.36 21.49
N ALA A 27 -22.06 -15.03 21.55
CA ALA A 27 -22.40 -14.24 20.38
C ALA A 27 -21.59 -14.81 19.21
N PHE A 28 -22.24 -15.30 18.16
CA PHE A 28 -21.56 -15.88 17.00
C PHE A 28 -20.77 -14.76 16.32
N LYS A 29 -19.47 -14.69 16.59
CA LYS A 29 -18.55 -13.71 15.98
C LYS A 29 -17.97 -14.34 14.71
N ALA A 30 -18.47 -13.93 13.54
CA ALA A 30 -17.86 -14.29 12.26
C ALA A 30 -16.82 -13.23 11.89
N SER A 31 -15.68 -13.66 11.36
CA SER A 31 -14.61 -12.78 10.88
C SER A 31 -13.90 -13.34 9.66
N VAL A 32 -13.50 -12.48 8.73
CA VAL A 32 -12.63 -12.83 7.61
C VAL A 32 -11.47 -11.84 7.54
N GLU A 33 -10.26 -12.36 7.34
CA GLU A 33 -9.03 -11.58 7.20
C GLU A 33 -8.53 -11.64 5.75
N THR A 34 -7.99 -10.53 5.26
CA THR A 34 -7.32 -10.44 3.94
C THR A 34 -6.11 -9.52 4.08
N ILE A 35 -5.00 -9.88 3.44
CA ILE A 35 -3.79 -9.05 3.41
C ILE A 35 -3.68 -8.44 2.02
N ASN A 36 -3.71 -7.13 1.99
CA ASN A 36 -3.60 -6.34 0.78
C ASN A 36 -2.19 -5.81 0.64
N THR A 37 -1.65 -6.00 -0.55
CA THR A 37 -0.30 -5.51 -0.90
C THR A 37 -0.44 -4.23 -1.70
N LEU A 38 0.06 -3.11 -1.22
CA LEU A 38 0.17 -1.86 -1.95
C LEU A 38 1.56 -1.82 -2.58
N THR A 39 1.65 -1.49 -3.87
CA THR A 39 2.96 -1.31 -4.53
C THR A 39 3.12 0.13 -4.98
N PHE A 40 4.30 0.69 -4.76
CA PHE A 40 4.66 2.04 -5.18
C PHE A 40 5.56 1.93 -6.40
N GLY A 41 5.32 2.77 -7.40
CA GLY A 41 6.16 2.77 -8.59
C GLY A 41 7.45 3.57 -8.40
N ASN A 42 8.16 3.78 -9.50
CA ASN A 42 9.39 4.56 -9.52
C ASN A 42 9.46 5.51 -10.73
N VAL A 43 10.45 6.40 -10.68
CA VAL A 43 10.88 7.29 -11.77
C VAL A 43 12.37 7.02 -11.96
N HIS A 44 12.75 6.56 -13.14
CA HIS A 44 14.15 6.28 -13.47
C HIS A 44 14.42 6.66 -14.92
N VAL A 45 15.51 7.39 -15.14
CA VAL A 45 15.92 7.84 -16.46
C VAL A 45 17.37 7.50 -16.72
N ASP A 46 17.61 6.82 -17.83
CA ASP A 46 18.94 6.57 -18.34
C ASP A 46 19.29 7.65 -19.36
N LEU A 47 20.44 8.29 -19.16
CA LEU A 47 21.05 9.13 -20.18
C LEU A 47 21.60 8.24 -21.30
N ILE A 48 21.18 8.52 -22.53
CA ILE A 48 21.82 7.99 -23.72
C ILE A 48 22.85 9.02 -24.16
N ASP A 49 24.13 8.71 -24.03
CA ASP A 49 25.25 9.51 -24.55
C ASP A 49 26.18 8.59 -25.37
N VAL A 50 26.01 8.63 -26.69
CA VAL A 50 26.78 7.81 -27.63
C VAL A 50 27.75 8.70 -28.38
N TYR A 51 29.04 8.44 -28.21
CA TYR A 51 30.11 9.17 -28.89
C TYR A 51 31.20 8.21 -29.36
N THR A 52 31.56 8.31 -30.64
CA THR A 52 32.72 7.59 -31.19
C THR A 52 33.86 8.58 -31.41
N LYS A 53 34.89 8.49 -30.57
CA LYS A 53 36.07 9.36 -30.67
C LYS A 53 36.81 9.15 -32.00
N PRO A 54 37.00 10.19 -32.83
CA PRO A 54 37.83 10.08 -34.02
C PRO A 54 39.30 9.80 -33.65
N GLU A 55 39.94 8.86 -34.36
CA GLU A 55 41.33 8.42 -34.06
C GLU A 55 42.35 9.57 -34.07
N LYS A 56 42.14 10.56 -34.95
CA LYS A 56 43.07 11.68 -35.15
C LYS A 56 42.67 12.94 -34.39
N GLY A 57 41.69 12.83 -33.48
CA GLY A 57 41.06 13.99 -32.85
C GLY A 57 40.09 14.71 -33.80
N VAL A 58 39.60 15.86 -33.36
CA VAL A 58 38.63 16.68 -34.10
C VAL A 58 39.34 17.91 -34.66
N VAL A 59 39.19 18.18 -35.96
CA VAL A 59 39.78 19.34 -36.63
C VAL A 59 38.73 20.39 -37.03
N PRO A 60 39.10 21.67 -37.25
CA PRO A 60 38.18 22.70 -37.73
C PRO A 60 37.37 22.28 -38.94
N GLY A 61 36.07 22.55 -38.90
CA GLY A 61 35.11 22.20 -39.95
C GLY A 61 34.70 20.73 -39.99
N GLN A 62 35.23 19.88 -39.09
CA GLN A 62 34.78 18.50 -38.95
C GLN A 62 33.47 18.44 -38.17
N THR A 63 32.50 17.70 -38.70
CA THR A 63 31.31 17.26 -37.97
C THR A 63 31.56 15.87 -37.41
N VAL A 64 31.25 15.66 -36.13
CA VAL A 64 31.44 14.40 -35.42
C VAL A 64 30.12 13.96 -34.80
N GLU A 65 29.78 12.69 -35.01
CA GLU A 65 28.57 12.08 -34.43
C GLU A 65 28.67 12.03 -32.90
N LYS A 66 27.63 12.53 -32.24
CA LYS A 66 27.39 12.43 -30.81
C LYS A 66 25.89 12.47 -30.60
N ILE A 67 25.32 11.35 -30.18
CA ILE A 67 23.89 11.23 -29.93
C ILE A 67 23.65 11.42 -28.45
N VAL A 68 22.81 12.40 -28.10
CA VAL A 68 22.31 12.56 -26.74
C VAL A 68 20.79 12.45 -26.71
N SER A 69 20.28 11.56 -25.86
CA SER A 69 18.86 11.37 -25.60
C SER A 69 18.65 10.83 -24.17
N ALA A 70 17.43 10.45 -23.83
CA ALA A 70 17.08 9.84 -22.58
C ALA A 70 16.08 8.70 -22.77
N LYS A 71 16.18 7.68 -21.91
CA LYS A 71 15.27 6.56 -21.87
C LYS A 71 14.58 6.47 -20.52
N ASN A 72 13.27 6.27 -20.54
CA ASN A 72 12.53 5.88 -19.35
C ASN A 72 12.80 4.40 -19.05
N THR A 73 13.57 4.15 -17.99
CA THR A 73 13.84 2.82 -17.43
C THR A 73 13.05 2.54 -16.17
N GLY A 74 12.27 3.52 -15.70
CA GLY A 74 11.32 3.37 -14.61
C GLY A 74 10.02 2.65 -15.04
N SER A 75 9.17 2.41 -14.05
CA SER A 75 7.89 1.72 -14.19
C SER A 75 6.73 2.65 -14.53
N ASN A 76 6.87 3.97 -14.32
CA ASN A 76 5.82 4.95 -14.58
C ASN A 76 6.13 5.88 -15.74
N THR A 77 5.07 6.48 -16.28
CA THR A 77 5.19 7.61 -17.20
C THR A 77 5.86 8.79 -16.52
N GLN A 78 6.82 9.42 -17.20
CA GLN A 78 7.62 10.52 -16.64
C GLN A 78 7.88 11.62 -17.68
N TYR A 79 8.08 12.84 -17.19
CA TYR A 79 8.72 13.91 -17.95
C TYR A 79 10.23 13.79 -17.81
N VAL A 80 10.96 14.25 -18.83
CA VAL A 80 12.42 14.23 -18.84
C VAL A 80 12.96 15.59 -19.27
N ARG A 81 14.07 16.00 -18.66
CA ARG A 81 14.88 17.13 -19.12
C ARG A 81 16.35 16.75 -19.20
N LEU A 82 17.06 17.40 -20.11
CA LEU A 82 18.49 17.20 -20.34
C LEU A 82 19.25 18.51 -20.22
N ARG A 83 20.43 18.50 -19.61
CA ARG A 83 21.37 19.64 -19.65
C ARG A 83 22.64 19.25 -20.36
N LEU A 84 23.10 20.10 -21.28
CA LEU A 84 24.38 19.94 -21.96
C LEU A 84 25.33 21.05 -21.51
N THR A 85 26.52 20.68 -21.05
CA THR A 85 27.60 21.63 -20.75
C THR A 85 28.79 21.39 -21.65
N LYS A 86 29.49 22.47 -22.00
CA LYS A 86 30.63 22.46 -22.90
C LYS A 86 31.82 23.11 -22.21
N SER A 87 32.99 22.50 -22.30
CA SER A 87 34.21 23.04 -21.70
C SER A 87 35.47 22.54 -22.41
N TRP A 88 36.57 23.24 -22.19
CA TRP A 88 37.88 22.88 -22.69
C TRP A 88 38.80 22.51 -21.52
N TRP A 89 39.62 21.48 -21.68
CA TRP A 89 40.47 20.96 -20.62
C TRP A 89 41.90 20.73 -21.10
N GLU A 90 42.85 20.91 -20.19
CA GLU A 90 44.27 20.65 -20.40
C GLU A 90 44.85 19.97 -19.16
N GLY A 91 45.41 18.76 -19.31
CA GLY A 91 46.05 18.05 -18.19
C GLY A 91 45.12 17.83 -16.99
N GLY A 92 43.81 17.68 -17.22
CA GLY A 92 42.80 17.51 -16.16
C GLY A 92 42.36 18.80 -15.47
N GLN A 93 42.72 19.98 -15.99
CA GLN A 93 42.22 21.27 -15.52
C GLN A 93 41.34 21.96 -16.57
N GLU A 94 40.22 22.51 -16.14
CA GLU A 94 39.30 23.27 -16.99
C GLU A 94 39.92 24.62 -17.39
N ARG A 95 39.98 24.89 -18.70
CA ARG A 95 40.43 26.14 -19.31
C ARG A 95 39.27 27.12 -19.47
N ARG A 96 38.85 27.71 -18.34
CA ARG A 96 37.73 28.68 -18.26
C ARG A 96 37.98 30.00 -18.98
N ASP A 97 39.23 30.27 -19.34
CA ASP A 97 39.64 31.42 -20.14
C ASP A 97 39.27 31.27 -21.63
N LEU A 98 38.94 30.06 -22.06
CA LEU A 98 38.61 29.72 -23.44
C LEU A 98 37.10 29.62 -23.64
N ASP A 99 36.64 29.98 -24.84
CA ASP A 99 35.23 30.02 -25.18
C ASP A 99 34.73 28.62 -25.61
N PRO A 100 33.82 27.99 -24.84
CA PRO A 100 33.24 26.71 -25.23
C PRO A 100 32.16 26.86 -26.33
N SER A 101 31.82 28.08 -26.78
CA SER A 101 30.88 28.31 -27.88
C SER A 101 31.38 27.71 -29.20
N TYR A 102 32.69 27.59 -29.39
CA TYR A 102 33.31 26.95 -30.56
C TYR A 102 33.00 25.45 -30.70
N ILE A 103 32.49 24.80 -29.66
CA ILE A 103 31.88 23.47 -29.78
C ILE A 103 30.40 23.69 -30.15
N GLU A 104 30.10 23.65 -31.45
CA GLU A 104 28.76 23.89 -31.99
C GLU A 104 27.95 22.60 -31.93
N LEU A 105 26.86 22.57 -31.17
CA LEU A 105 26.00 21.39 -31.04
C LEU A 105 24.90 21.41 -32.10
N ASN A 106 24.69 20.29 -32.77
CA ASN A 106 23.64 20.14 -33.78
C ASN A 106 22.38 19.59 -33.13
N PHE A 107 21.53 20.50 -32.65
CA PHE A 107 20.23 20.17 -32.07
C PHE A 107 19.27 19.65 -33.14
N VAL A 108 18.59 18.57 -32.80
CA VAL A 108 17.56 17.94 -33.63
C VAL A 108 16.24 17.94 -32.85
N ASN A 109 15.11 17.93 -33.56
CA ASN A 109 13.76 17.91 -32.96
C ASN A 109 13.42 19.15 -32.09
N PRO A 110 13.53 20.39 -32.60
CA PRO A 110 13.26 21.62 -31.84
C PRO A 110 11.79 21.80 -31.41
N ASP A 111 10.86 21.02 -31.99
CA ASP A 111 9.47 20.93 -31.55
C ASP A 111 9.28 19.98 -30.35
N LYS A 112 10.24 19.07 -30.12
CA LYS A 112 10.23 18.09 -29.02
C LYS A 112 11.09 18.51 -27.85
N TRP A 113 12.13 19.29 -28.08
CA TRP A 113 13.05 19.78 -27.06
C TRP A 113 13.05 21.31 -27.01
N VAL A 114 12.62 21.87 -25.88
CA VAL A 114 12.54 23.32 -25.68
C VAL A 114 13.49 23.72 -24.56
N LEU A 115 14.34 24.70 -24.83
CA LEU A 115 15.27 25.24 -23.85
C LEU A 115 14.53 26.13 -22.84
N GLY A 116 14.65 25.79 -21.56
CA GLY A 116 14.23 26.64 -20.44
C GLY A 116 15.29 27.67 -20.07
N GLU A 117 14.89 28.67 -19.29
CA GLU A 117 15.80 29.72 -18.78
C GLU A 117 16.84 29.19 -17.79
N ASP A 118 16.59 28.02 -17.21
CA ASP A 118 17.48 27.29 -16.30
C ASP A 118 18.59 26.49 -17.00
N GLY A 119 18.63 26.54 -18.34
CA GLY A 119 19.63 25.85 -19.17
C GLY A 119 19.33 24.39 -19.44
N TYR A 120 18.17 23.86 -19.02
CA TYR A 120 17.71 22.53 -19.39
C TYR A 120 16.88 22.55 -20.66
N TYR A 121 17.01 21.50 -21.47
CA TYR A 121 16.13 21.18 -22.57
C TYR A 121 15.04 20.24 -22.06
N TYR A 122 13.79 20.69 -22.18
CA TYR A 122 12.61 19.97 -21.73
C TYR A 122 12.01 19.17 -22.88
N TYR A 123 11.87 17.87 -22.69
CA TYR A 123 11.17 17.02 -23.63
C TYR A 123 9.65 17.25 -23.51
N GLN A 124 8.99 17.53 -24.62
CA GLN A 124 7.61 18.04 -24.63
C GLN A 124 6.54 16.93 -24.52
N LEU A 125 6.92 15.67 -24.61
CA LEU A 125 6.01 14.53 -24.52
C LEU A 125 6.30 13.69 -23.27
N PRO A 126 5.28 13.15 -22.59
CA PRO A 126 5.51 12.17 -21.54
C PRO A 126 6.09 10.87 -22.13
N LEU A 127 7.09 10.29 -21.45
CA LEU A 127 7.67 9.00 -21.81
C LEU A 127 7.03 7.91 -20.96
N THR A 128 6.35 6.95 -21.58
CA THR A 128 5.89 5.74 -20.88
C THR A 128 7.08 4.82 -20.56
N ALA A 129 6.89 3.86 -19.65
CA ALA A 129 7.92 2.90 -19.29
C ALA A 129 8.55 2.23 -20.53
N GLY A 130 9.89 2.19 -20.57
CA GLY A 130 10.68 1.61 -21.65
C GLY A 130 10.85 2.49 -22.90
N GLN A 131 10.14 3.62 -23.02
CA GLN A 131 10.27 4.52 -24.17
C GLN A 131 11.55 5.35 -24.13
N THR A 132 12.05 5.67 -25.31
CA THR A 132 13.20 6.54 -25.53
C THR A 132 12.72 7.82 -26.21
N ALA A 133 13.14 8.97 -25.71
CA ALA A 133 12.88 10.26 -26.35
C ALA A 133 13.57 10.35 -27.71
N GLU A 134 13.05 11.16 -28.62
CA GLU A 134 13.82 11.57 -29.79
C GLU A 134 15.10 12.29 -29.35
N ASN A 135 16.15 12.19 -30.16
CA ASN A 135 17.46 12.75 -29.85
C ASN A 135 17.35 14.28 -29.60
N LEU A 136 18.16 14.78 -28.66
CA LEU A 136 18.36 16.21 -28.45
C LEU A 136 19.43 16.74 -29.41
N ILE A 137 20.55 16.02 -29.53
CA ILE A 137 21.61 16.27 -30.51
C ILE A 137 22.00 14.96 -31.19
N GLU A 138 22.49 15.05 -32.44
CA GLU A 138 23.06 13.90 -33.18
C GLU A 138 24.53 14.10 -33.56
N SER A 139 25.03 15.33 -33.46
CA SER A 139 26.43 15.64 -33.74
C SER A 139 26.85 16.96 -33.13
N PHE A 140 28.15 17.24 -33.21
CA PHE A 140 28.73 18.55 -32.98
C PHE A 140 29.74 18.88 -34.08
N SER A 141 30.08 20.15 -34.22
CA SER A 141 31.12 20.64 -35.13
C SER A 141 32.03 21.67 -34.47
N LEU A 142 33.21 21.82 -35.05
CA LEU A 142 34.10 22.96 -34.79
C LEU A 142 34.06 23.92 -35.99
N PRO A 143 34.11 25.25 -35.77
CA PRO A 143 34.05 26.21 -36.87
C PRO A 143 35.20 26.02 -37.86
N LYS A 144 34.88 26.17 -39.15
CA LYS A 144 35.83 25.90 -40.25
C LYS A 144 36.98 26.90 -40.35
N ASN A 145 36.69 28.19 -40.13
CA ASN A 145 37.66 29.29 -40.25
C ASN A 145 38.15 29.75 -38.87
N TRP A 146 38.42 28.79 -37.99
CA TRP A 146 38.79 29.06 -36.60
C TRP A 146 40.31 29.18 -36.46
N ASP A 147 40.77 30.33 -35.94
CA ASP A 147 42.14 30.54 -35.48
C ASP A 147 42.32 29.77 -34.16
N MET A 148 42.78 28.52 -34.24
CA MET A 148 42.86 27.56 -33.12
C MET A 148 43.91 27.96 -32.04
N GLU A 149 44.28 29.22 -31.95
CA GLU A 149 45.22 29.76 -30.98
C GLU A 149 44.71 29.48 -29.56
N GLY A 150 45.49 28.72 -28.79
CA GLY A 150 45.14 28.33 -27.43
C GLY A 150 44.24 27.11 -27.30
N TYR A 151 43.71 26.54 -28.39
CA TYR A 151 42.81 25.36 -28.38
C TYR A 151 43.46 24.06 -28.87
N THR A 152 44.64 24.15 -29.49
CA THR A 152 45.32 22.99 -30.07
C THR A 152 45.76 22.00 -28.98
N GLY A 153 45.36 20.74 -29.13
CA GLY A 153 45.74 19.66 -28.20
C GLY A 153 44.91 19.59 -26.92
N LEU A 154 43.86 20.41 -26.79
CA LEU A 154 42.94 20.37 -25.66
C LEU A 154 41.93 19.24 -25.77
N ASP A 155 41.41 18.82 -24.62
CA ASP A 155 40.26 17.94 -24.51
C ASP A 155 38.97 18.79 -24.51
N GLY A 156 38.15 18.64 -25.56
CA GLY A 156 36.82 19.24 -25.63
C GLY A 156 35.80 18.33 -24.95
N HIS A 157 35.10 18.84 -23.95
CA HIS A 157 34.09 18.12 -23.19
C HIS A 157 32.69 18.58 -23.61
N ILE A 158 31.80 17.61 -23.82
CA ILE A 158 30.36 17.81 -23.96
C ILE A 158 29.70 16.86 -22.98
N ASP A 159 29.42 17.35 -21.78
CA ASP A 159 28.83 16.58 -20.71
C ASP A 159 27.31 16.72 -20.73
N ALA A 160 26.61 15.60 -20.59
CA ALA A 160 25.16 15.55 -20.56
C ALA A 160 24.65 15.06 -19.20
N PHE A 161 23.55 15.64 -18.74
CA PHE A 161 22.88 15.28 -17.49
C PHE A 161 21.40 15.07 -17.77
N ALA A 162 20.85 13.98 -17.25
CA ALA A 162 19.43 13.65 -17.39
C ALA A 162 18.73 13.69 -16.04
N GLU A 163 17.53 14.23 -16.03
CA GLU A 163 16.65 14.26 -14.87
C GLU A 163 15.23 13.90 -15.32
N ALA A 164 14.46 13.31 -14.40
CA ALA A 164 13.09 12.93 -14.63
C ALA A 164 12.22 13.29 -13.42
N VAL A 165 10.93 13.51 -13.71
CA VAL A 165 9.88 13.67 -12.71
C VAL A 165 8.66 12.90 -13.19
N GLN A 166 7.88 12.36 -12.25
CA GLN A 166 6.63 11.67 -12.57
C GLN A 166 5.72 12.54 -13.44
N TYR A 167 4.98 11.90 -14.34
CA TYR A 167 3.98 12.58 -15.16
C TYR A 167 2.69 12.87 -14.36
N GLU A 168 2.19 11.85 -13.68
CA GLU A 168 0.94 11.94 -12.91
C GLU A 168 1.08 12.92 -11.74
N ASN A 169 0.02 13.66 -11.46
CA ASN A 169 -0.05 14.67 -10.40
C ASN A 169 1.01 15.79 -10.46
N PHE A 170 1.81 15.86 -11.52
CA PHE A 170 2.82 16.90 -11.74
C PHE A 170 2.37 17.90 -12.80
N LYS A 171 2.57 19.19 -12.54
CA LYS A 171 2.22 20.28 -13.45
C LYS A 171 3.47 21.09 -13.81
N PRO A 172 4.06 20.88 -14.99
CA PRO A 172 5.21 21.67 -15.42
C PRO A 172 4.85 23.14 -15.65
N GLN A 173 5.85 24.01 -15.59
CA GLN A 173 5.73 25.40 -16.01
C GLN A 173 5.67 25.46 -17.53
N LEU A 174 4.65 26.16 -18.06
CA LEU A 174 4.44 26.33 -19.49
C LEU A 174 4.70 27.77 -19.93
N ASN A 175 5.22 27.94 -21.15
CA ASN A 175 5.28 29.24 -21.81
C ASN A 175 3.93 29.63 -22.45
N ALA A 176 3.86 30.80 -23.08
CA ALA A 176 2.64 31.29 -23.74
C ALA A 176 2.15 30.41 -24.91
N GLN A 177 3.02 29.54 -25.44
CA GLN A 177 2.72 28.59 -26.51
C GLN A 177 2.30 27.21 -25.96
N GLY A 178 2.25 27.04 -24.64
CA GLY A 178 1.90 25.77 -23.99
C GLY A 178 3.05 24.76 -23.95
N GLN A 179 4.29 25.19 -24.18
CA GLN A 179 5.48 24.33 -24.12
C GLN A 179 6.07 24.33 -22.72
N ILE A 180 6.57 23.17 -22.29
CA ILE A 180 7.27 22.98 -21.02
C ILE A 180 8.61 23.73 -21.07
N VAL A 181 8.82 24.60 -20.09
CA VAL A 181 10.04 25.43 -19.94
C VAL A 181 10.63 25.41 -18.54
N GLY A 182 10.01 24.67 -17.61
CA GLY A 182 10.39 24.65 -16.20
C GLY A 182 9.66 23.60 -15.40
N TRP A 183 10.24 23.21 -14.27
CA TRP A 183 9.63 22.29 -13.29
C TRP A 183 9.35 22.96 -11.93
N ASN A 184 9.12 24.28 -11.90
CA ASN A 184 8.78 25.04 -10.68
C ASN A 184 9.79 24.87 -9.52
N ASP A 185 11.08 24.78 -9.82
CA ASP A 185 12.17 24.67 -8.84
C ASP A 185 12.04 23.48 -7.86
N ILE A 186 11.42 22.37 -8.29
CA ILE A 186 11.42 21.14 -7.49
C ILE A 186 12.85 20.65 -7.23
N ALA A 187 13.08 20.11 -6.04
CA ALA A 187 14.30 19.39 -5.73
C ALA A 187 14.25 18.01 -6.38
N ILE A 188 15.20 17.71 -7.27
CA ILE A 188 15.36 16.38 -7.86
C ILE A 188 16.17 15.52 -6.90
N GLU A 189 15.59 14.40 -6.49
CA GLU A 189 16.22 13.40 -5.64
C GLU A 189 16.86 12.29 -6.47
N ASN A 190 17.91 11.67 -5.94
CA ASN A 190 18.47 10.47 -6.57
C ASN A 190 17.44 9.35 -6.59
N ALA A 191 17.40 8.58 -7.67
CA ALA A 191 16.61 7.36 -7.73
C ALA A 191 17.14 6.35 -6.70
N VAL A 192 16.21 5.59 -6.10
CA VAL A 192 16.55 4.47 -5.21
C VAL A 192 16.41 3.19 -6.00
N ASP A 193 17.52 2.46 -6.16
CA ASP A 193 17.53 1.18 -6.86
C ASP A 193 17.09 0.06 -5.89
N ARG A 194 15.78 -0.13 -5.76
CA ARG A 194 15.19 -1.30 -5.09
C ARG A 194 14.70 -2.29 -6.14
N VAL A 195 14.67 -3.59 -5.79
CA VAL A 195 14.08 -4.61 -6.66
C VAL A 195 12.59 -4.29 -6.86
N PRO A 196 12.13 -4.03 -8.10
CA PRO A 196 10.72 -3.70 -8.33
C PRO A 196 9.83 -4.89 -7.94
N GLN A 197 8.92 -4.65 -7.00
CA GLN A 197 7.86 -5.59 -6.65
C GLN A 197 6.64 -5.27 -7.53
N GLN A 198 6.70 -5.70 -8.81
CA GLN A 198 5.63 -5.44 -9.77
C GLN A 198 4.37 -6.25 -9.40
N GLY A 199 3.33 -5.54 -8.96
CA GLY A 199 1.96 -6.04 -9.04
C GLY A 199 1.37 -5.67 -10.39
N GLU A 200 0.70 -6.61 -11.08
CA GLU A 200 -0.13 -6.27 -12.23
C GLU A 200 -1.24 -5.31 -11.78
N ILE A 201 -1.38 -4.15 -12.44
CA ILE A 201 -2.56 -3.30 -12.30
C ILE A 201 -3.71 -4.03 -13.02
N GLN A 202 -4.39 -4.93 -12.31
CA GLN A 202 -5.67 -5.43 -12.77
C GLN A 202 -6.70 -4.33 -12.51
N GLY A 203 -7.39 -3.88 -13.57
CA GLY A 203 -8.47 -2.89 -13.45
C GLY A 203 -9.53 -3.35 -12.46
N ASP A 204 -10.33 -2.41 -11.96
CA ASP A 204 -11.35 -2.63 -10.92
C ASP A 204 -12.11 -3.95 -11.14
N THR A 205 -11.74 -4.98 -10.38
CA THR A 205 -12.40 -6.28 -10.47
C THR A 205 -13.69 -6.32 -9.65
N GLY A 206 -14.01 -5.23 -8.95
CA GLY A 206 -14.97 -5.23 -7.84
C GLY A 206 -14.53 -6.19 -6.73
N THR A 207 -15.04 -5.96 -5.52
CA THR A 207 -14.93 -6.99 -4.48
C THR A 207 -16.26 -7.11 -3.74
N SER A 208 -16.66 -8.34 -3.43
CA SER A 208 -17.89 -8.60 -2.68
C SER A 208 -17.54 -9.19 -1.32
N VAL A 209 -18.22 -8.72 -0.28
CA VAL A 209 -18.13 -9.22 1.10
C VAL A 209 -19.57 -9.46 1.58
N ILE A 210 -20.05 -10.69 1.38
CA ILE A 210 -21.43 -11.07 1.73
C ILE A 210 -21.44 -12.01 2.93
N TYR A 211 -22.18 -11.65 3.97
CA TYR A 211 -22.38 -12.51 5.14
C TYR A 211 -23.54 -13.48 4.88
N GLN A 212 -23.28 -14.80 4.85
CA GLN A 212 -24.30 -15.79 4.41
C GLN A 212 -24.84 -16.72 5.52
N HIS A 213 -24.05 -17.06 6.56
CA HIS A 213 -24.53 -17.93 7.66
C HIS A 213 -23.52 -18.14 8.79
N GLY A 214 -23.92 -17.95 10.06
CA GLY A 214 -23.17 -18.43 11.24
C GLY A 214 -21.68 -18.02 11.29
N ALA A 215 -20.87 -18.63 12.14
CA ALA A 215 -19.48 -18.20 12.40
C ALA A 215 -18.46 -18.42 11.25
N GLU A 216 -18.86 -18.82 10.03
CA GLU A 216 -17.89 -19.34 9.04
C GLU A 216 -18.02 -18.87 7.58
N LYS A 217 -18.94 -17.99 7.18
CA LYS A 217 -19.05 -17.61 5.75
C LYS A 217 -19.31 -16.12 5.52
N PHE A 218 -18.22 -15.34 5.51
CA PHE A 218 -18.12 -14.26 4.55
C PHE A 218 -17.73 -14.88 3.21
N VAL A 219 -18.47 -14.57 2.14
CA VAL A 219 -18.07 -14.88 0.78
C VAL A 219 -17.32 -13.68 0.24
N THR A 220 -16.01 -13.84 0.05
CA THR A 220 -15.15 -12.91 -0.68
C THR A 220 -14.87 -13.45 -2.08
N LEU A 221 -15.02 -12.62 -3.11
CA LEU A 221 -14.67 -12.90 -4.51
C LEU A 221 -13.99 -11.65 -5.10
N PRO A 222 -12.89 -11.72 -5.90
CA PRO A 222 -11.94 -12.81 -6.17
C PRO A 222 -10.48 -12.51 -5.70
N ASP A 223 -9.77 -13.58 -5.32
CA ASP A 223 -8.37 -13.67 -4.89
C ASP A 223 -8.04 -12.98 -3.56
N GLU A 224 -7.00 -13.43 -2.85
CA GLU A 224 -6.66 -13.08 -1.46
C GLU A 224 -6.43 -11.57 -1.18
N ASP A 225 -6.52 -10.71 -2.20
CA ASP A 225 -6.25 -9.27 -2.20
C ASP A 225 -7.53 -8.47 -2.55
N LEU A 226 -8.20 -7.95 -1.51
CA LEU A 226 -9.41 -7.11 -1.59
C LEU A 226 -9.25 -5.82 -2.43
N PHE A 227 -8.03 -5.36 -2.71
CA PHE A 227 -7.69 -4.02 -3.16
C PHE A 227 -6.71 -4.03 -4.32
N LYS A 228 -6.99 -4.84 -5.34
CA LYS A 228 -6.16 -4.96 -6.55
C LYS A 228 -5.93 -3.63 -7.28
N GLY A 229 -6.79 -2.63 -7.09
CA GLY A 229 -6.65 -1.31 -7.68
C GLY A 229 -5.50 -0.45 -7.12
N PHE A 230 -4.87 -0.87 -6.01
CA PHE A 230 -3.85 -0.07 -5.32
C PHE A 230 -2.41 -0.54 -5.61
N LYS A 231 -2.08 -0.70 -6.90
CA LYS A 231 -0.73 -1.05 -7.39
C LYS A 231 -0.14 0.09 -8.21
N GLY A 232 1.19 0.21 -8.18
CA GLY A 232 1.91 1.26 -8.92
C GLY A 232 1.53 2.67 -8.47
N LEU A 233 1.28 2.85 -7.17
CA LEU A 233 0.92 4.13 -6.58
C LEU A 233 2.06 5.14 -6.75
N MET A 234 1.69 6.37 -7.07
CA MET A 234 2.59 7.51 -7.16
C MET A 234 2.21 8.61 -6.17
N PRO A 235 3.18 9.45 -5.73
CA PRO A 235 2.90 10.65 -4.97
C PRO A 235 1.74 11.46 -5.56
N GLY A 236 0.77 11.81 -4.72
CA GLY A 236 -0.44 12.56 -5.10
C GLY A 236 -1.59 11.72 -5.66
N ASP A 237 -1.41 10.40 -5.86
CA ASP A 237 -2.46 9.54 -6.39
C ASP A 237 -3.69 9.52 -5.49
N THR A 238 -4.85 9.45 -6.12
CA THR A 238 -6.12 9.07 -5.49
C THR A 238 -6.68 7.88 -6.25
N ARG A 239 -6.73 6.71 -5.61
CA ARG A 239 -7.27 5.48 -6.19
C ARG A 239 -8.59 5.12 -5.54
N THR A 240 -9.48 4.53 -6.32
CA THR A 240 -10.81 4.14 -5.87
C THR A 240 -11.04 2.65 -6.15
N GLN A 241 -11.77 1.99 -5.25
CA GLN A 241 -12.31 0.66 -5.49
C GLN A 241 -13.68 0.49 -4.84
N ALA A 242 -14.57 -0.22 -5.53
CA ALA A 242 -15.90 -0.54 -5.02
C ALA A 242 -15.89 -1.85 -4.22
N ILE A 243 -16.58 -1.84 -3.08
CA ILE A 243 -16.85 -3.01 -2.24
C ILE A 243 -18.35 -3.19 -2.10
N HIS A 244 -18.87 -4.30 -2.60
CA HIS A 244 -20.23 -4.73 -2.36
C HIS A 244 -20.34 -5.42 -1.01
N ILE A 245 -21.11 -4.87 -0.07
CA ILE A 245 -21.33 -5.45 1.26
C ILE A 245 -22.80 -5.80 1.47
N GLY A 246 -23.08 -6.86 2.21
CA GLY A 246 -24.46 -7.24 2.46
C GLY A 246 -24.64 -8.41 3.40
N ASN A 247 -25.90 -8.69 3.73
CA ASN A 247 -26.31 -9.73 4.65
C ASN A 247 -27.36 -10.63 4.00
N GLU A 248 -27.09 -11.93 3.91
CA GLU A 248 -28.05 -12.97 3.52
C GLU A 248 -28.56 -13.78 4.73
N ASP A 249 -28.00 -13.57 5.92
CA ASP A 249 -28.48 -14.20 7.16
C ASP A 249 -29.88 -13.69 7.52
N GLU A 250 -30.69 -14.55 8.12
CA GLU A 250 -32.08 -14.24 8.51
C GLU A 250 -32.14 -13.08 9.53
N LYS A 251 -31.10 -12.92 10.35
CA LYS A 251 -31.04 -11.85 11.35
C LYS A 251 -30.36 -10.63 10.80
N ARG A 252 -30.87 -9.46 11.20
CA ARG A 252 -30.19 -8.18 10.97
C ARG A 252 -28.79 -8.24 11.57
N SER A 253 -27.81 -7.85 10.76
CA SER A 253 -26.40 -7.98 11.07
C SER A 253 -25.66 -6.67 10.81
N PHE A 254 -24.81 -6.27 11.74
CA PHE A 254 -23.94 -5.10 11.61
C PHE A 254 -22.55 -5.57 11.17
N ILE A 255 -22.06 -5.01 10.08
CA ILE A 255 -20.75 -5.34 9.50
C ILE A 255 -19.75 -4.26 9.92
N TYR A 256 -18.61 -4.69 10.44
CA TYR A 256 -17.51 -3.83 10.86
C TYR A 256 -16.25 -4.13 10.07
N LEU A 257 -15.42 -3.12 9.85
CA LEU A 257 -14.11 -3.23 9.24
C LEU A 257 -13.02 -2.78 10.21
N TYR A 258 -11.94 -3.55 10.27
CA TYR A 258 -10.69 -3.23 10.94
C TYR A 258 -9.55 -3.16 9.92
N ALA A 259 -8.59 -2.28 10.16
CA ALA A 259 -7.32 -2.20 9.46
C ALA A 259 -6.21 -2.47 10.47
N LEU A 260 -5.24 -3.32 10.11
CA LEU A 260 -4.09 -3.65 10.94
C LEU A 260 -2.83 -3.72 10.10
N GLN A 261 -1.68 -3.58 10.74
CA GLN A 261 -0.42 -3.96 10.13
C GLN A 261 -0.42 -5.48 9.85
N ALA A 262 0.21 -5.87 8.74
CA ALA A 262 0.44 -7.28 8.47
C ALA A 262 1.44 -7.87 9.50
N GLY A 263 1.34 -9.19 9.74
CA GLY A 263 2.25 -9.89 10.65
C GLY A 263 3.70 -9.90 10.14
N GLU A 264 4.67 -10.20 11.01
CA GLU A 264 6.09 -10.19 10.60
C GLU A 264 6.39 -11.20 9.48
N ASP A 265 5.65 -12.31 9.47
CA ASP A 265 5.72 -13.38 8.49
C ASP A 265 5.22 -12.97 7.09
N ALA A 266 4.54 -11.83 6.99
CA ALA A 266 4.09 -11.28 5.73
C ALA A 266 5.21 -10.53 4.98
N PHE A 267 6.38 -10.29 5.55
CA PHE A 267 7.46 -9.48 4.94
C PHE A 267 8.72 -10.31 4.68
N GLU A 268 9.46 -9.97 3.62
CA GLU A 268 10.73 -10.64 3.30
C GLU A 268 11.85 -10.21 4.25
N SER A 269 11.73 -9.01 4.84
CA SER A 269 12.71 -8.46 5.77
C SER A 269 12.10 -7.48 6.77
N ALA A 270 12.83 -7.23 7.86
CA ALA A 270 12.46 -6.21 8.85
C ALA A 270 12.49 -4.78 8.26
N GLU A 271 13.31 -4.54 7.24
CA GLU A 271 13.38 -3.24 6.55
C GLU A 271 12.14 -2.99 5.70
N GLU A 272 11.69 -4.00 4.94
CA GLU A 272 10.43 -3.93 4.17
C GLU A 272 9.24 -3.64 5.11
N ARG A 273 9.18 -4.32 6.25
CA ARG A 273 8.16 -4.08 7.27
C ARG A 273 8.20 -2.65 7.81
N ALA A 274 9.37 -2.15 8.19
CA ALA A 274 9.50 -0.80 8.72
C ALA A 274 9.04 0.26 7.70
N ILE A 275 9.35 0.07 6.42
CA ILE A 275 8.90 0.96 5.34
C ILE A 275 7.39 0.85 5.12
N SER A 276 6.83 -0.36 5.18
CA SER A 276 5.39 -0.57 5.14
C SER A 276 4.70 0.17 6.29
N ASP A 277 5.24 0.09 7.51
CA ASP A 277 4.69 0.75 8.70
C ASP A 277 4.74 2.28 8.58
N GLU A 278 5.82 2.83 8.03
CA GLU A 278 5.90 4.27 7.69
C GLU A 278 4.84 4.64 6.64
N LEU A 279 4.70 3.87 5.55
CA LEU A 279 3.73 4.13 4.51
C LEU A 279 2.29 4.12 5.03
N MET A 280 1.93 3.15 5.88
CA MET A 280 0.58 3.08 6.45
C MET A 280 0.22 4.30 7.29
N GLN A 281 1.20 5.00 7.86
CA GLN A 281 0.97 6.24 8.63
C GLN A 281 0.77 7.47 7.75
N LEU A 282 1.19 7.39 6.49
CA LEU A 282 1.14 8.50 5.52
C LEU A 282 -0.13 8.46 4.67
N LEU A 283 -0.71 7.28 4.45
CA LEU A 283 -1.88 7.11 3.59
C LEU A 283 -3.18 7.54 4.29
N THR A 284 -4.08 8.15 3.51
CA THR A 284 -5.44 8.51 3.95
C THR A 284 -6.45 7.61 3.24
N VAL A 285 -7.47 7.15 3.96
CA VAL A 285 -8.57 6.35 3.42
C VAL A 285 -9.89 7.05 3.68
N THR A 286 -10.73 7.08 2.65
CA THR A 286 -12.13 7.50 2.76
C THR A 286 -13.04 6.36 2.32
N ILE A 287 -14.04 6.03 3.14
CA ILE A 287 -15.08 5.05 2.85
C ILE A 287 -16.41 5.80 2.79
N SER A 288 -17.14 5.63 1.68
CA SER A 288 -18.43 6.27 1.49
C SER A 288 -19.44 5.31 0.86
N ASN A 289 -20.73 5.55 1.09
CA ASN A 289 -21.78 4.82 0.39
C ASN A 289 -21.92 5.36 -1.05
N GLU A 290 -21.92 4.48 -2.05
CA GLU A 290 -21.99 4.92 -3.46
C GLU A 290 -23.32 5.58 -3.83
N LYS A 291 -24.42 5.16 -3.19
CA LYS A 291 -25.76 5.58 -3.57
C LYS A 291 -26.09 7.00 -3.12
N ASP A 292 -25.68 7.37 -1.91
CA ASP A 292 -25.99 8.67 -1.30
C ASP A 292 -24.77 9.54 -0.98
N HIS A 293 -23.56 9.02 -1.25
CA HIS A 293 -22.28 9.67 -1.01
C HIS A 293 -22.02 10.05 0.46
N SER A 294 -22.75 9.45 1.40
CA SER A 294 -22.48 9.62 2.83
C SER A 294 -21.12 9.06 3.20
N ILE A 295 -20.31 9.84 3.92
CA ILE A 295 -18.99 9.44 4.40
C ILE A 295 -19.18 8.58 5.64
N ILE A 296 -18.70 7.34 5.58
CA ILE A 296 -18.67 6.39 6.70
C ILE A 296 -17.39 6.61 7.51
N TYR A 297 -16.27 6.82 6.83
CA TYR A 297 -14.97 7.10 7.43
C TYR A 297 -14.14 8.00 6.51
N SER A 298 -13.34 8.90 7.09
CA SER A 298 -12.31 9.63 6.37
C SER A 298 -11.19 10.01 7.34
N GLY A 299 -9.97 9.55 7.08
CA GLY A 299 -8.84 9.80 7.97
C GLY A 299 -7.61 8.98 7.62
N LYS A 300 -6.56 9.12 8.42
CA LYS A 300 -5.32 8.34 8.27
C LYS A 300 -5.59 6.86 8.45
N LEU A 301 -4.85 6.05 7.71
CA LEU A 301 -4.96 4.60 7.79
C LEU A 301 -4.38 4.05 9.11
N TYR A 302 -3.32 4.66 9.64
CA TYR A 302 -2.64 4.19 10.85
C TYR A 302 -1.96 5.33 11.63
N GLY A 303 -1.81 5.17 12.95
CA GLY A 303 -0.73 5.81 13.75
C GLY A 303 -1.06 7.03 14.61
N GLU A 304 -2.12 7.80 14.33
CA GLU A 304 -2.49 8.99 15.12
C GLU A 304 -3.86 8.83 15.78
N ASP A 305 -4.18 9.71 16.75
CA ASP A 305 -5.53 9.84 17.29
C ASP A 305 -6.53 10.04 16.13
N GLU A 306 -7.69 9.36 16.19
CA GLU A 306 -8.71 9.30 15.11
C GLU A 306 -8.33 8.53 13.83
N SER A 307 -7.14 7.90 13.77
CA SER A 307 -6.80 6.98 12.66
C SER A 307 -7.51 5.62 12.79
N PHE A 308 -7.62 4.91 11.66
CA PHE A 308 -8.31 3.61 11.55
C PHE A 308 -7.73 2.56 12.53
N SER A 309 -6.44 2.66 12.85
CA SER A 309 -5.78 1.84 13.87
C SER A 309 -4.88 2.70 14.75
N MET A 310 -5.27 2.83 16.01
CA MET A 310 -4.63 3.66 17.02
C MET A 310 -3.57 2.87 17.78
N TYR A 311 -2.27 3.17 17.60
CA TYR A 311 -1.17 2.65 18.44
C TYR A 311 -1.20 1.14 18.75
N GLY A 312 -1.70 0.31 17.82
CA GLY A 312 -1.83 -1.14 17.98
C GLY A 312 -3.16 -1.65 18.56
N GLU A 313 -4.09 -0.77 18.93
CA GLU A 313 -5.47 -1.11 19.26
C GLU A 313 -6.37 -0.88 18.03
N ALA A 314 -6.94 -1.97 17.51
CA ALA A 314 -7.78 -1.92 16.32
C ALA A 314 -9.08 -1.14 16.59
N GLN A 315 -9.36 -0.10 15.80
CA GLN A 315 -10.66 0.55 15.83
C GLN A 315 -11.58 -0.08 14.78
N ALA A 316 -12.80 -0.37 15.20
CA ALA A 316 -13.82 -0.92 14.32
C ALA A 316 -14.61 0.23 13.69
N ILE A 317 -14.74 0.22 12.37
CA ILE A 317 -15.66 1.11 11.66
C ILE A 317 -16.90 0.32 11.28
N CYS A 318 -18.06 0.76 11.78
CA CYS A 318 -19.35 0.21 11.41
C CYS A 318 -19.69 0.63 9.99
N LEU A 319 -19.72 -0.33 9.06
CA LEU A 319 -20.07 -0.08 7.66
C LEU A 319 -21.58 0.02 7.42
N GLY A 320 -22.38 -0.53 8.35
CA GLY A 320 -23.83 -0.48 8.30
C GLY A 320 -24.48 -1.69 8.95
N GLY A 321 -25.80 -1.59 9.18
CA GLY A 321 -26.64 -2.68 9.67
C GLY A 321 -27.63 -3.12 8.60
N PHE A 322 -27.54 -4.38 8.18
CA PHE A 322 -28.21 -4.93 7.01
C PHE A 322 -29.25 -5.98 7.41
N ALA A 323 -30.50 -5.81 6.98
CA ALA A 323 -31.52 -6.85 7.07
C ALA A 323 -31.22 -8.01 6.10
N GLN A 324 -31.99 -9.10 6.21
CA GLN A 324 -31.85 -10.23 5.28
C GLN A 324 -32.06 -9.79 3.83
N GLY A 325 -31.08 -10.07 2.98
CA GLY A 325 -31.05 -9.70 1.56
C GLY A 325 -30.71 -8.23 1.30
N GLU A 326 -30.42 -7.43 2.33
CA GLU A 326 -29.99 -6.04 2.16
C GLU A 326 -28.50 -5.96 1.86
N SER A 327 -28.14 -5.07 0.93
CA SER A 327 -26.76 -4.81 0.54
C SER A 327 -26.53 -3.34 0.20
N ALA A 328 -25.26 -2.93 0.20
CA ALA A 328 -24.81 -1.62 -0.21
C ALA A 328 -23.50 -1.72 -0.99
N ASP A 329 -23.33 -0.81 -1.94
CA ASP A 329 -22.06 -0.59 -2.61
C ASP A 329 -21.32 0.53 -1.88
N LEU A 330 -20.09 0.25 -1.45
CA LEU A 330 -19.20 1.19 -0.82
C LEU A 330 -18.08 1.58 -1.76
N LYS A 331 -17.75 2.87 -1.80
CA LYS A 331 -16.56 3.39 -2.45
C LYS A 331 -15.46 3.55 -1.41
N VAL A 332 -14.34 2.84 -1.59
CA VAL A 332 -13.11 3.04 -0.84
C VAL A 332 -12.12 3.83 -1.67
N GLU A 333 -11.67 4.96 -1.15
CA GLU A 333 -10.71 5.86 -1.77
C GLU A 333 -9.42 5.90 -0.95
N LEU A 334 -8.29 5.59 -1.59
CA LEU A 334 -6.95 5.67 -1.01
C LEU A 334 -6.23 6.89 -1.59
N GLN A 335 -5.71 7.76 -0.72
CA GLN A 335 -4.96 8.94 -1.10
C GLN A 335 -3.50 8.84 -0.66
N VAL A 336 -2.60 9.06 -1.62
CA VAL A 336 -1.16 9.11 -1.42
C VAL A 336 -0.73 10.58 -1.28
N PRO A 337 0.06 10.95 -0.26
CA PRO A 337 0.58 12.31 -0.13
C PRO A 337 1.37 12.75 -1.36
N ALA A 338 1.26 14.02 -1.75
CA ALA A 338 1.98 14.57 -2.91
C ALA A 338 3.46 14.82 -2.62
N GLU A 339 3.80 14.97 -1.35
CA GLU A 339 5.13 15.20 -0.79
C GLU A 339 5.92 13.90 -0.54
N LEU A 340 5.36 12.74 -0.89
CA LEU A 340 6.03 11.46 -0.75
C LEU A 340 7.30 11.43 -1.63
N ASN A 341 8.45 11.14 -1.01
CA ASN A 341 9.75 11.25 -1.66
C ASN A 341 10.30 9.90 -2.17
N ASN A 342 11.50 9.90 -2.75
CA ASN A 342 12.06 8.71 -3.41
C ASN A 342 12.42 7.56 -2.44
N ARG A 343 12.37 7.77 -1.12
CA ARG A 343 12.53 6.68 -0.11
C ARG A 343 11.55 5.53 -0.33
N TYR A 344 10.37 5.85 -0.84
CA TYR A 344 9.26 4.92 -1.01
C TYR A 344 9.13 4.40 -2.46
N ALA A 345 10.05 4.77 -3.36
CA ALA A 345 10.10 4.21 -4.70
C ALA A 345 10.29 2.68 -4.64
N ASP A 346 9.52 1.94 -5.45
CA ASP A 346 9.46 0.47 -5.47
C ASP A 346 9.14 -0.19 -4.11
N ALA A 347 8.62 0.58 -3.15
CA ALA A 347 8.26 0.05 -1.86
C ALA A 347 6.96 -0.77 -1.90
N VAL A 348 6.82 -1.63 -0.89
CA VAL A 348 5.62 -2.43 -0.66
C VAL A 348 5.04 -2.04 0.69
N GLY A 349 3.75 -1.70 0.69
CA GLY A 349 2.95 -1.57 1.90
C GLY A 349 2.07 -2.81 2.06
N LYS A 350 1.92 -3.35 3.27
CA LYS A 350 0.99 -4.46 3.54
C LYS A 350 0.05 -4.09 4.67
N ILE A 351 -1.24 -4.15 4.36
CA ILE A 351 -2.32 -3.89 5.31
C ILE A 351 -3.21 -5.12 5.41
N LYS A 352 -3.49 -5.53 6.64
CA LYS A 352 -4.45 -6.57 6.96
C LYS A 352 -5.81 -5.92 7.21
N TRP A 353 -6.81 -6.32 6.42
CA TRP A 353 -8.20 -5.94 6.65
C TRP A 353 -8.95 -7.08 7.31
N ILE A 354 -9.77 -6.76 8.30
CA ILE A 354 -10.61 -7.75 8.98
C ILE A 354 -12.05 -7.27 8.93
N PHE A 355 -12.92 -8.04 8.27
CA PHE A 355 -14.36 -7.84 8.39
C PHE A 355 -14.88 -8.68 9.53
N THR A 356 -15.76 -8.10 10.35
CA THR A 356 -16.47 -8.83 11.40
C THR A 356 -17.95 -8.52 11.35
N CYS A 357 -18.74 -9.40 11.95
CA CYS A 357 -20.18 -9.24 12.06
C CYS A 357 -20.62 -9.32 13.52
N SER A 358 -21.59 -8.48 13.90
CA SER A 358 -22.31 -8.55 15.17
C SER A 358 -23.82 -8.53 14.92
N GLN A 359 -24.55 -9.43 15.58
CA GLN A 359 -26.02 -9.46 15.54
C GLN A 359 -26.58 -8.76 16.78
N GLU A 360 -27.77 -8.16 16.67
CA GLU A 360 -28.47 -7.60 17.84
C GLU A 360 -28.73 -8.71 18.88
N ASP A 361 -28.36 -8.46 20.14
CA ASP A 361 -28.57 -9.41 21.24
C ASP A 361 -30.07 -9.51 21.56
N PRO A 362 -30.71 -10.68 21.40
CA PRO A 362 -32.13 -10.85 21.66
C PRO A 362 -32.53 -10.66 23.14
N SER A 363 -31.58 -10.47 24.06
CA SER A 363 -31.83 -10.29 25.50
C SER A 363 -32.01 -8.83 25.96
N VAL A 364 -31.81 -7.84 25.08
CA VAL A 364 -32.11 -6.44 25.39
C VAL A 364 -33.60 -6.20 25.16
N GLU A 365 -34.42 -6.28 26.22
CA GLU A 365 -35.81 -5.82 26.15
C GLU A 365 -35.82 -4.32 25.77
N PRO A 366 -36.71 -3.88 24.85
CA PRO A 366 -36.78 -2.49 24.43
C PRO A 366 -37.15 -1.63 25.64
N THR A 367 -36.16 -0.93 26.18
CA THR A 367 -36.36 0.02 27.27
C THR A 367 -36.83 1.34 26.68
N GLU A 368 -38.16 1.49 26.67
CA GLU A 368 -38.92 2.68 26.27
C GLU A 368 -38.76 3.16 24.81
N PRO A 369 -39.81 3.74 24.20
CA PRO A 369 -39.73 4.34 22.88
C PRO A 369 -38.85 5.59 22.95
N THR A 370 -37.56 5.42 22.73
CA THR A 370 -36.61 6.51 22.54
C THR A 370 -36.72 7.04 21.11
N THR A 371 -36.76 8.36 20.97
CA THR A 371 -36.84 9.08 19.68
C THR A 371 -35.49 9.17 18.96
N GLN A 372 -34.48 8.47 19.46
CA GLN A 372 -33.12 8.47 18.97
C GLN A 372 -32.86 7.15 18.22
N PRO A 373 -32.23 7.17 17.02
CA PRO A 373 -31.87 5.94 16.34
C PRO A 373 -31.05 5.03 17.26
N ALA A 374 -31.35 3.74 17.28
CA ALA A 374 -30.57 2.78 18.06
C ALA A 374 -29.09 2.84 17.65
N GLU A 375 -28.20 3.04 18.63
CA GLU A 375 -26.77 3.03 18.41
C GLU A 375 -26.34 1.63 17.94
N PRO A 376 -25.42 1.50 16.96
CA PRO A 376 -24.95 0.20 16.51
C PRO A 376 -24.37 -0.62 17.68
N PRO A 377 -24.54 -1.96 17.68
CA PRO A 377 -24.03 -2.81 18.75
C PRO A 377 -22.50 -2.69 18.87
N LYS A 378 -21.93 -2.97 20.05
CA LYS A 378 -20.48 -2.92 20.21
C LYS A 378 -19.80 -3.86 19.20
N ALA A 379 -18.76 -3.37 18.53
CA ALA A 379 -17.99 -4.16 17.59
C ALA A 379 -17.36 -5.39 18.28
N PRO A 380 -17.29 -6.55 17.60
CA PRO A 380 -16.68 -7.75 18.17
C PRO A 380 -15.18 -7.56 18.39
N ASP A 381 -14.66 -7.88 19.59
CA ASP A 381 -13.20 -7.93 19.78
C ASP A 381 -12.58 -8.91 18.76
N ILE A 382 -11.52 -8.46 18.09
CA ILE A 382 -10.73 -9.31 17.18
C ILE A 382 -9.78 -10.18 18.02
N VAL A 383 -9.66 -11.46 17.66
CA VAL A 383 -8.67 -12.35 18.28
C VAL A 383 -7.47 -12.36 17.34
N THR A 384 -6.38 -11.68 17.70
CA THR A 384 -5.14 -11.72 16.90
C THR A 384 -4.63 -13.16 16.92
N THR A 385 -4.76 -13.87 15.81
CA THR A 385 -4.22 -15.22 15.66
C THR A 385 -2.69 -15.13 15.76
N GLY A 386 -2.16 -15.45 16.94
CA GLY A 386 -0.75 -15.26 17.30
C GLY A 386 -0.54 -15.02 18.80
N ASP A 387 -1.56 -14.51 19.51
CA ASP A 387 -1.55 -14.53 20.97
C ASP A 387 -1.69 -15.97 21.44
N ILE A 388 -0.56 -16.55 21.85
CA ILE A 388 -0.53 -17.75 22.67
C ILE A 388 -1.46 -17.45 23.84
N TYR A 389 -2.63 -18.08 23.87
CA TYR A 389 -3.34 -18.28 25.11
C TYR A 389 -2.32 -18.88 26.07
N SER A 390 -1.75 -18.06 26.96
CA SER A 390 -1.39 -18.59 28.25
C SER A 390 -2.71 -19.13 28.77
N VAL A 391 -2.79 -20.44 28.93
CA VAL A 391 -3.98 -21.14 29.38
C VAL A 391 -3.88 -21.30 30.89
N PRO A 392 -4.11 -20.28 31.76
CA PRO A 392 -4.49 -20.55 33.13
C PRO A 392 -5.99 -20.84 33.22
N ALA A 393 -6.83 -20.34 32.29
CA ALA A 393 -8.29 -20.48 32.37
C ALA A 393 -8.79 -21.91 32.05
N LEU A 394 -8.35 -22.56 30.95
CA LEU A 394 -8.72 -23.98 30.74
C LEU A 394 -8.00 -24.92 31.71
N ALA A 395 -6.80 -24.58 32.18
CA ALA A 395 -6.11 -25.35 33.21
C ALA A 395 -6.85 -25.29 34.56
N ALA A 396 -7.37 -24.13 34.96
CA ALA A 396 -8.19 -23.98 36.17
C ALA A 396 -9.53 -24.73 36.07
N ALA A 397 -10.17 -24.73 34.90
CA ALA A 397 -11.39 -25.51 34.66
C ALA A 397 -11.14 -27.03 34.69
N ALA A 398 -9.98 -27.50 34.18
CA ALA A 398 -9.57 -28.90 34.25
C ALA A 398 -9.17 -29.34 35.68
N VAL A 399 -8.52 -28.46 36.45
CA VAL A 399 -8.12 -28.76 37.84
C VAL A 399 -9.32 -28.79 38.78
N THR A 400 -10.31 -27.91 38.61
CA THR A 400 -11.53 -27.89 39.44
C THR A 400 -12.42 -29.12 39.18
N THR A 401 -12.52 -29.55 37.92
CA THR A 401 -13.26 -30.78 37.57
C THR A 401 -12.55 -32.05 38.06
N ALA A 402 -11.22 -32.11 37.99
CA ALA A 402 -10.44 -33.22 38.55
C ALA A 402 -10.55 -33.29 40.09
N ALA A 403 -10.54 -32.14 40.78
CA ALA A 403 -10.72 -32.06 42.23
C ALA A 403 -12.13 -32.51 42.67
N ALA A 404 -13.18 -32.10 41.95
CA ALA A 404 -14.54 -32.54 42.21
C ALA A 404 -14.72 -34.05 42.03
N LEU A 405 -14.10 -34.64 40.99
CA LEU A 405 -14.05 -36.09 40.77
C LEU A 405 -13.30 -36.83 41.89
N ALA A 406 -12.16 -36.31 42.33
CA ALA A 406 -11.37 -36.90 43.41
C ALA A 406 -12.12 -36.88 44.76
N ILE A 407 -12.79 -35.77 45.10
CA ILE A 407 -13.62 -35.63 46.31
C ILE A 407 -14.79 -36.62 46.26
N THR A 408 -15.43 -36.77 45.11
CA THR A 408 -16.55 -37.70 44.93
C THR A 408 -16.10 -39.16 45.10
N VAL A 409 -14.93 -39.53 44.56
CA VAL A 409 -14.33 -40.86 44.75
C VAL A 409 -13.92 -41.11 46.20
N LEU A 410 -13.39 -40.10 46.91
CA LEU A 410 -13.03 -40.19 48.33
C LEU A 410 -14.25 -40.37 49.23
N LEU A 411 -15.35 -39.66 48.97
CA LEU A 411 -16.61 -39.80 49.71
C LEU A 411 -17.26 -41.17 49.48
N LEU A 412 -17.16 -41.71 48.26
CA LEU A 412 -17.61 -43.08 47.93
C LEU A 412 -16.75 -44.16 48.60
N LYS A 413 -15.42 -43.96 48.69
CA LYS A 413 -14.52 -44.85 49.44
C LYS A 413 -14.75 -44.79 50.95
N ARG A 414 -15.00 -43.61 51.53
CA ARG A 414 -15.35 -43.44 52.96
C ARG A 414 -16.65 -44.16 53.32
N ARG A 415 -17.69 -44.04 52.49
CA ARG A 415 -18.95 -44.80 52.66
C ARG A 415 -18.74 -46.31 52.61
N LYS A 416 -17.81 -46.81 51.79
CA LYS A 416 -17.47 -48.24 51.72
C LYS A 416 -16.69 -48.72 52.94
N LYS A 417 -15.92 -47.85 53.62
CA LYS A 417 -15.18 -48.18 54.84
C LYS A 417 -16.10 -48.21 56.07
N ASN A 418 -17.07 -47.29 56.14
CA ASN A 418 -18.05 -47.25 57.23
C ASN A 418 -19.17 -48.29 57.10
N SER A 419 -19.38 -48.89 55.92
CA SER A 419 -20.34 -49.99 55.72
C SER A 419 -19.73 -51.38 55.93
N VAL A 420 -18.47 -51.46 56.36
CA VAL A 420 -17.74 -52.72 56.63
C VAL A 420 -17.32 -52.79 58.12
N SER A 421 -17.76 -51.82 58.93
CA SER A 421 -17.48 -51.75 60.37
C SER A 421 -18.75 -51.69 61.24
N GLU A 422 -19.86 -52.27 60.77
CA GLU A 422 -21.02 -52.64 61.60
C GLU A 422 -21.29 -54.13 61.47
#